data_AF-A0A9E3RCK1-F1
#
_entry.id   AF-A0A9E3RCK1-F1
#
_cell.length_a   1.000
_cell.length_b   1.000
_cell.length_c   1.000
_cell.angle_alpha   90.00
_cell.angle_beta   90.00
_cell.angle_gamma   90.00
#
_symmetry.space_group_name_H-M   'P 1'
#
loop_
_entity.id
_entity.type
_entity.pdbx_description
1 polymer ?
#
loop_
_entity_poly.entity_id
_entity_poly.type
_entity_poly.pdbx_seq_one_letter_code
_entity_poly.pdbx_strand_id
1 'polypeptide(L)'
;MPLALLVGIALACDDRATSTPRAPGDSAGVPIRETPASATPAAAPLPEPLREACLAGDPASGEAWHLLRPAGTTVGFAPIESLAPRDSARLAARLTRVVDALPSDTARADFRGLPVVVRFAWRLVPADGDTVVVALVARRMPMESSPLEEVFLLVAAPGERPGIRDPLVAQWVAREVGTEEEVVMRELLGATQDAGRLALVLVHEQAEGEVLELLVRRDDGWRVDWSGMLPRCGAP
;
A
#
# COMPACT_ATOMS: atom_id res chain seq x y z
N MET A 1 53.05 21.67 24.75
CA MET A 1 52.17 20.98 25.72
C MET A 1 50.74 21.39 25.44
N PRO A 2 49.88 20.54 24.87
CA PRO A 2 48.44 20.78 24.84
C PRO A 2 47.74 19.99 25.95
N LEU A 3 46.84 20.69 26.66
CA LEU A 3 45.91 20.15 27.66
C LEU A 3 44.87 19.26 26.96
N ALA A 4 44.77 18.00 27.38
CA ALA A 4 43.64 17.13 27.08
C ALA A 4 42.63 17.20 28.24
N LEU A 5 41.41 17.65 27.97
CA LEU A 5 40.28 17.54 28.89
C LEU A 5 39.72 16.11 28.81
N LEU A 6 39.93 15.32 29.87
CA LEU A 6 39.24 14.08 30.14
C LEU A 6 38.03 14.39 31.02
N VAL A 7 36.81 14.26 30.48
CA VAL A 7 35.58 14.24 31.26
C VAL A 7 35.25 12.79 31.56
N GLY A 8 35.35 12.41 32.83
CA GLY A 8 34.99 11.09 33.33
C GLY A 8 33.48 10.91 33.36
N ILE A 9 33.01 9.79 32.80
CA ILE A 9 31.63 9.33 32.92
C ILE A 9 31.54 8.56 34.24
N ALA A 10 30.73 9.06 35.18
CA ALA A 10 30.39 8.34 36.40
C ALA A 10 29.38 7.23 36.08
N LEU A 11 29.77 5.98 36.32
CA LEU A 11 28.86 4.84 36.44
C LEU A 11 28.14 4.93 37.79
N ALA A 12 26.83 5.15 37.76
CA ALA A 12 25.94 4.89 38.89
C ALA A 12 25.22 3.56 38.62
N CYS A 13 25.67 2.52 39.30
CA CYS A 13 24.87 1.31 39.54
C CYS A 13 23.98 1.61 40.73
N ASP A 14 22.66 1.44 40.58
CA ASP A 14 21.79 1.16 41.72
C ASP A 14 20.48 0.47 41.30
N ASP A 15 19.76 0.02 42.31
CA ASP A 15 19.36 -1.36 42.52
C ASP A 15 18.08 -1.88 41.87
N ARG A 16 18.01 -3.22 41.85
CA ARG A 16 16.85 -4.07 41.56
C ARG A 16 15.59 -3.62 42.30
N ALA A 17 14.55 -3.31 41.53
CA ALA A 17 13.16 -3.52 41.94
C ALA A 17 12.56 -4.63 41.09
N THR A 18 12.21 -5.73 41.75
CA THR A 18 11.45 -6.87 41.21
C THR A 18 10.05 -6.40 40.77
N SER A 19 9.86 -6.16 39.48
CA SER A 19 8.54 -6.07 38.87
C SER A 19 8.15 -7.41 38.26
N THR A 20 7.09 -8.00 38.80
CA THR A 20 6.38 -9.19 38.32
C THR A 20 6.13 -9.13 36.81
N PRO A 21 6.29 -10.23 36.05
CA PRO A 21 6.02 -10.23 34.62
C PRO A 21 4.52 -10.01 34.40
N ARG A 22 4.17 -8.85 33.85
CA ARG A 22 2.85 -8.58 33.31
C ARG A 22 2.72 -9.39 32.01
N ALA A 23 1.67 -10.19 31.92
CA ALA A 23 1.35 -10.98 30.74
C ALA A 23 1.43 -10.11 29.46
N PRO A 24 1.88 -10.66 28.32
CA PRO A 24 1.90 -9.94 27.06
C PRO A 24 0.46 -9.57 26.71
N GLY A 25 0.12 -8.30 26.98
CA GLY A 25 -1.12 -7.71 26.53
C GLY A 25 -1.07 -7.56 25.03
N ASP A 26 -2.13 -8.03 24.39
CA ASP A 26 -2.49 -7.75 23.01
C ASP A 26 -2.04 -6.35 22.62
N SER A 27 -1.01 -6.29 21.78
CA SER A 27 -0.88 -5.15 20.88
C SER A 27 -2.13 -5.23 20.02
N ALA A 28 -3.11 -4.37 20.29
CA ALA A 28 -4.24 -4.14 19.42
C ALA A 28 -3.68 -3.64 18.08
N GLY A 29 -3.20 -4.57 17.26
CA GLY A 29 -2.92 -4.34 15.86
C GLY A 29 -4.25 -3.98 15.23
N VAL A 30 -4.27 -2.88 14.48
CA VAL A 30 -5.35 -2.64 13.53
C VAL A 30 -5.50 -3.93 12.73
N PRO A 31 -6.67 -4.58 12.70
CA PRO A 31 -6.84 -5.80 11.93
C PRO A 31 -6.56 -5.48 10.47
N ILE A 32 -5.43 -5.99 9.96
CA ILE A 32 -5.09 -5.88 8.56
C ILE A 32 -6.02 -6.83 7.84
N ARG A 33 -6.99 -6.27 7.13
CA ARG A 33 -7.91 -7.06 6.34
C ARG A 33 -7.27 -7.36 5.01
N GLU A 34 -6.74 -8.57 4.90
CA GLU A 34 -6.28 -9.13 3.63
C GLU A 34 -7.48 -9.66 2.84
N THR A 35 -7.52 -9.36 1.55
CA THR A 35 -8.50 -9.97 0.64
C THR A 35 -7.92 -11.31 0.16
N PRO A 36 -8.58 -12.46 0.36
CA PRO A 36 -8.14 -13.71 -0.25
C PRO A 36 -8.20 -13.62 -1.78
N ALA A 37 -7.31 -14.35 -2.45
CA ALA A 37 -7.24 -14.45 -3.91
C ALA A 37 -8.64 -14.68 -4.51
N SER A 38 -8.96 -13.83 -5.49
CA SER A 38 -10.23 -13.63 -6.18
C SER A 38 -11.17 -14.83 -6.22
N ALA A 39 -12.25 -14.78 -5.44
CA ALA A 39 -13.49 -15.41 -5.85
C ALA A 39 -14.11 -14.50 -6.91
N THR A 40 -14.24 -14.97 -8.16
CA THR A 40 -14.93 -14.25 -9.23
C THR A 40 -16.35 -13.90 -8.76
N PRO A 41 -16.66 -12.62 -8.46
CA PRO A 41 -18.01 -12.26 -8.07
C PRO A 41 -18.91 -12.47 -9.28
N ALA A 42 -20.09 -13.06 -9.07
CA ALA A 42 -21.17 -12.99 -10.06
C ALA A 42 -21.33 -11.53 -10.50
N ALA A 43 -21.45 -11.30 -11.82
CA ALA A 43 -21.36 -9.97 -12.45
C ALA A 43 -22.24 -8.93 -11.75
N ALA A 44 -21.69 -8.26 -10.75
CA ALA A 44 -22.34 -7.18 -10.04
C ALA A 44 -22.50 -6.01 -11.03
N PRO A 45 -23.62 -5.27 -10.98
CA PRO A 45 -23.81 -4.13 -11.85
C PRO A 45 -22.64 -3.14 -11.70
N LEU A 46 -22.29 -2.47 -12.80
CA LEU A 46 -21.23 -1.46 -12.80
C LEU A 46 -21.53 -0.39 -11.73
N PRO A 47 -20.58 -0.11 -10.83
CA PRO A 47 -20.76 0.87 -9.79
C PRO A 47 -20.79 2.28 -10.40
N GLU A 48 -21.49 3.21 -9.73
CA GLU A 48 -21.68 4.60 -10.22
C GLU A 48 -20.39 5.25 -10.73
N PRO A 49 -19.24 5.21 -10.00
CA PRO A 49 -18.00 5.86 -10.43
C PRO A 49 -17.47 5.37 -11.77
N LEU A 50 -17.85 4.15 -12.17
CA LEU A 50 -17.34 3.48 -13.37
C LEU A 50 -18.37 3.40 -14.50
N ARG A 51 -19.60 3.89 -14.31
CA ARG A 51 -20.70 3.69 -15.27
C ARG A 51 -20.41 4.27 -16.65
N GLU A 52 -19.78 5.44 -16.71
CA GLU A 52 -19.37 6.11 -17.96
C GLU A 52 -17.88 5.98 -18.25
N ALA A 53 -17.16 5.30 -17.36
CA ALA A 53 -15.72 5.21 -17.43
C ALA A 53 -15.26 4.25 -18.52
N CYS A 54 -14.09 4.51 -19.08
CA CYS A 54 -13.42 3.59 -19.98
C CYS A 54 -11.92 3.57 -19.71
N LEU A 55 -11.28 2.46 -20.07
CA LEU A 55 -9.85 2.26 -19.92
C LEU A 55 -9.12 2.70 -21.21
N ALA A 56 -8.09 3.52 -21.07
CA ALA A 56 -7.16 3.90 -22.13
C ALA A 56 -5.72 3.51 -21.74
N GLY A 57 -4.80 3.57 -22.70
CA GLY A 57 -3.41 3.14 -22.52
C GLY A 57 -3.15 1.71 -22.94
N ASP A 58 -1.88 1.39 -23.17
CA ASP A 58 -1.41 0.07 -23.57
C ASP A 58 0.03 -0.14 -23.05
N PRO A 59 0.19 -0.76 -21.86
CA PRO A 59 1.51 -0.96 -21.29
C PRO A 59 2.42 -1.81 -22.17
N ALA A 60 1.87 -2.69 -23.01
CA ALA A 60 2.66 -3.50 -23.94
C ALA A 60 3.32 -2.64 -25.03
N SER A 61 2.74 -1.48 -25.37
CA SER A 61 3.35 -0.47 -26.23
C SER A 61 4.04 0.67 -25.47
N GLY A 62 4.09 0.60 -24.14
CA GLY A 62 4.73 1.58 -23.26
C GLY A 62 3.85 2.78 -22.87
N GLU A 63 2.55 2.76 -23.20
CA GLU A 63 1.59 3.77 -22.74
C GLU A 63 0.98 3.35 -21.41
N ALA A 64 1.09 4.20 -20.38
CA ALA A 64 0.52 3.92 -19.08
C ALA A 64 -1.02 3.82 -19.14
N TRP A 65 -1.60 3.01 -18.26
CA TRP A 65 -3.05 2.94 -18.15
C TRP A 65 -3.66 4.25 -17.65
N HIS A 66 -4.85 4.57 -18.18
CA HIS A 66 -5.62 5.75 -17.80
C HIS A 66 -7.10 5.41 -17.66
N LEU A 67 -7.72 5.90 -16.58
CA LEU A 67 -9.17 5.90 -16.42
C LEU A 67 -9.75 7.20 -16.97
N LEU A 68 -10.58 7.13 -18.01
CA LEU A 68 -11.26 8.29 -18.58
C LEU A 68 -12.73 8.31 -18.20
N ARG A 69 -13.28 9.52 -18.02
CA ARG A 69 -14.69 9.77 -17.67
C ARG A 69 -15.19 9.03 -16.40
N PRO A 70 -14.42 8.99 -15.30
CA PRO A 70 -15.01 8.52 -14.04
C PRO A 70 -16.13 9.47 -13.60
N ALA A 71 -17.18 8.91 -13.00
CA ALA A 71 -18.22 9.71 -12.36
C ALA A 71 -17.77 10.16 -10.94
N GLY A 72 -18.40 11.21 -10.43
CA GLY A 72 -18.06 11.82 -9.14
C GLY A 72 -16.93 12.85 -9.23
N THR A 73 -16.47 13.34 -8.08
CA THR A 73 -15.36 14.31 -8.04
C THR A 73 -14.05 13.55 -8.10
N THR A 74 -13.21 13.84 -9.08
CA THR A 74 -11.87 13.23 -9.15
C THR A 74 -10.98 13.76 -8.03
N VAL A 75 -10.26 12.86 -7.38
CA VAL A 75 -9.27 13.20 -6.37
C VAL A 75 -7.89 13.15 -7.01
N GLY A 76 -7.23 14.30 -7.08
CA GLY A 76 -5.86 14.38 -7.56
C GLY A 76 -4.91 13.64 -6.63
N PHE A 77 -3.92 12.98 -7.21
CA PHE A 77 -2.87 12.29 -6.47
C PHE A 77 -1.49 12.73 -6.97
N ALA A 78 -0.61 13.03 -6.01
CA ALA A 78 0.74 13.50 -6.29
C ALA A 78 1.72 12.32 -6.17
N PRO A 79 2.51 12.01 -7.20
CA PRO A 79 3.52 10.95 -7.11
C PRO A 79 4.61 11.33 -6.11
N ILE A 80 5.24 10.35 -5.46
CA ILE A 80 6.27 10.57 -4.43
C ILE A 80 7.47 11.36 -4.95
N GLU A 81 7.75 11.26 -6.24
CA GLU A 81 8.80 11.96 -6.97
C GLU A 81 8.52 13.46 -7.09
N SER A 82 7.26 13.90 -6.96
CA SER A 82 6.92 15.32 -6.97
C SER A 82 7.13 16.00 -5.62
N LEU A 83 7.51 15.25 -4.57
CA LEU A 83 7.81 15.80 -3.25
C LEU A 83 9.24 16.33 -3.19
N ALA A 84 9.51 17.20 -2.20
CA ALA A 84 10.90 17.58 -1.91
C ALA A 84 11.73 16.32 -1.57
N PRO A 85 13.02 16.26 -1.95
CA PRO A 85 13.84 15.05 -1.78
C PRO A 85 13.83 14.48 -0.35
N ARG A 86 13.86 15.36 0.65
CA ARG A 86 13.79 14.98 2.07
C ARG A 86 12.46 14.31 2.43
N ASP A 87 11.34 14.82 1.91
CA ASP A 87 10.00 14.33 2.22
C ASP A 87 9.72 13.02 1.46
N SER A 88 10.16 12.92 0.21
CA SER A 88 10.15 11.69 -0.58
C SER A 88 10.91 10.57 0.14
N ALA A 89 12.17 10.80 0.53
CA ALA A 89 12.97 9.81 1.26
C ALA A 89 12.35 9.44 2.62
N ARG A 90 11.77 10.42 3.34
CA ARG A 90 11.07 10.16 4.61
C ARG A 90 9.81 9.33 4.40
N LEU A 91 9.06 9.54 3.33
CA LEU A 91 7.87 8.75 3.00
C LEU A 91 8.26 7.32 2.62
N ALA A 92 9.27 7.14 1.76
CA ALA A 92 9.79 5.82 1.40
C ALA A 92 10.22 5.02 2.65
N ALA A 93 10.99 5.64 3.56
CA ALA A 93 11.40 5.01 4.82
C ALA A 93 10.23 4.71 5.78
N ARG A 94 9.11 5.45 5.70
CA ARG A 94 7.88 5.12 6.45
C ARG A 94 7.18 3.92 5.82
N LEU A 95 7.09 3.86 4.49
CA LEU A 95 6.50 2.73 3.76
C LEU A 95 7.26 1.43 4.00
N THR A 96 8.60 1.45 3.96
CA THR A 96 9.43 0.29 4.33
C THR A 96 9.08 -0.24 5.72
N ARG A 97 8.98 0.66 6.73
CA ARG A 97 8.59 0.27 8.10
C ARG A 97 7.15 -0.22 8.22
N VAL A 98 6.25 0.22 7.33
CA VAL A 98 4.89 -0.34 7.26
C VAL A 98 4.95 -1.79 6.81
N VAL A 99 5.68 -2.07 5.73
CA VAL A 99 5.82 -3.43 5.18
C VAL A 99 6.59 -4.37 6.13
N ASP A 100 7.63 -3.87 6.81
CA ASP A 100 8.39 -4.66 7.81
C ASP A 100 7.56 -5.02 9.04
N ALA A 101 6.51 -4.25 9.33
CA ALA A 101 5.60 -4.53 10.45
C ALA A 101 4.45 -5.48 10.08
N LEU A 102 4.29 -5.84 8.80
CA LEU A 102 3.26 -6.79 8.37
C LEU A 102 3.59 -8.21 8.87
N PRO A 103 2.58 -9.02 9.23
CA PRO A 103 2.78 -10.43 9.51
C PRO A 103 3.46 -11.15 8.33
N SER A 104 4.25 -12.18 8.63
CA SER A 104 4.74 -13.08 7.57
C SER A 104 3.80 -14.27 7.54
N ASP A 105 2.99 -14.32 6.50
CA ASP A 105 1.91 -15.28 6.26
C ASP A 105 2.05 -15.90 4.86
N THR A 106 3.18 -15.68 4.20
CA THR A 106 3.48 -16.20 2.87
C THR A 106 3.93 -17.66 2.95
N ALA A 107 3.06 -18.59 2.55
CA ALA A 107 3.38 -20.03 2.55
C ALA A 107 4.51 -20.42 1.57
N ARG A 108 4.79 -19.58 0.56
CA ARG A 108 5.70 -19.90 -0.55
C ARG A 108 7.18 -19.70 -0.21
N ALA A 109 7.51 -18.67 0.57
CA ALA A 109 8.87 -18.39 1.02
C ALA A 109 8.86 -17.38 2.20
N ASP A 110 9.94 -17.33 2.96
CA ASP A 110 10.15 -16.31 3.99
C ASP A 110 10.95 -15.13 3.41
N PHE A 111 10.28 -13.98 3.27
CA PHE A 111 10.88 -12.73 2.79
C PHE A 111 11.38 -11.83 3.91
N ARG A 112 11.32 -12.27 5.19
CA ARG A 112 11.74 -11.45 6.33
C ARG A 112 13.22 -11.10 6.24
N GLY A 113 13.52 -9.85 6.62
CA GLY A 113 14.88 -9.32 6.60
C GLY A 113 15.40 -8.96 5.20
N LEU A 114 14.64 -9.23 4.13
CA LEU A 114 15.01 -8.77 2.79
C LEU A 114 14.73 -7.27 2.63
N PRO A 115 15.59 -6.53 1.89
CA PRO A 115 15.39 -5.13 1.61
C PRO A 115 14.07 -4.86 0.90
N VAL A 116 13.40 -3.78 1.33
CA VAL A 116 12.13 -3.32 0.75
C VAL A 116 12.39 -2.20 -0.24
N VAL A 117 11.81 -2.31 -1.44
CA VAL A 117 11.89 -1.31 -2.50
C VAL A 117 10.50 -0.73 -2.73
N VAL A 118 10.37 0.60 -2.60
CA VAL A 118 9.16 1.33 -3.02
C VAL A 118 9.26 1.56 -4.53
N ARG A 119 8.37 0.94 -5.31
CA ARG A 119 8.34 1.09 -6.78
C ARG A 119 7.60 2.36 -7.18
N PHE A 120 6.41 2.53 -6.62
CA PHE A 120 5.57 3.70 -6.83
C PHE A 120 4.88 4.07 -5.52
N ALA A 121 4.65 5.36 -5.32
CA ALA A 121 3.77 5.81 -4.26
C ALA A 121 3.08 7.12 -4.66
N TRP A 122 1.83 7.25 -4.26
CA TRP A 122 1.00 8.41 -4.54
C TRP A 122 0.38 8.93 -3.25
N ARG A 123 0.37 10.24 -3.10
CA ARG A 123 -0.27 10.94 -2.00
C ARG A 123 -1.58 11.56 -2.47
N LEU A 124 -2.67 11.17 -1.83
CA LEU A 124 -4.02 11.65 -2.08
C LEU A 124 -4.47 12.52 -0.91
N VAL A 125 -5.02 13.68 -1.22
CA VAL A 125 -5.61 14.58 -0.22
C VAL A 125 -7.11 14.66 -0.55
N PRO A 126 -7.95 13.79 0.03
CA PRO A 126 -9.39 13.90 -0.15
C PRO A 126 -9.90 15.23 0.41
N ALA A 127 -11.05 15.69 -0.07
CA ALA A 127 -11.65 16.94 0.43
C ALA A 127 -11.99 16.86 1.92
N ASP A 128 -12.31 15.65 2.38
CA ASP A 128 -12.64 15.35 3.76
C ASP A 128 -11.72 14.24 4.28
N GLY A 129 -11.12 14.47 5.45
CA GLY A 129 -10.32 13.49 6.17
C GLY A 129 -8.82 13.54 5.90
N ASP A 130 -8.13 12.49 6.37
CA ASP A 130 -6.67 12.44 6.33
C ASP A 130 -6.11 12.19 4.93
N THR A 131 -4.88 12.66 4.74
CA THR A 131 -4.05 12.28 3.59
C THR A 131 -3.88 10.76 3.54
N VAL A 132 -4.18 10.18 2.38
CA VAL A 132 -3.98 8.76 2.09
C VAL A 132 -2.75 8.59 1.22
N VAL A 133 -1.98 7.53 1.47
CA VAL A 133 -0.86 7.12 0.64
C VAL A 133 -1.20 5.76 0.06
N VAL A 134 -1.13 5.65 -1.27
CA VAL A 134 -1.19 4.37 -1.98
C VAL A 134 0.22 4.06 -2.44
N ALA A 135 0.71 2.84 -2.22
CA ALA A 135 2.08 2.49 -2.60
C ALA A 135 2.18 1.06 -3.13
N LEU A 136 2.94 0.90 -4.21
CA LEU A 136 3.42 -0.39 -4.69
C LEU A 136 4.83 -0.60 -4.16
N VAL A 137 5.00 -1.65 -3.36
CA VAL A 137 6.23 -1.95 -2.64
C VAL A 137 6.59 -3.41 -2.88
N ALA A 138 7.88 -3.73 -3.05
CA ALA A 138 8.32 -5.08 -3.33
C ALA A 138 9.55 -5.48 -2.50
N ARG A 139 9.68 -6.79 -2.25
CA ARG A 139 10.91 -7.45 -1.82
C ARG A 139 11.26 -8.53 -2.82
N ARG A 140 12.56 -8.74 -3.05
CA ARG A 140 13.06 -9.75 -3.99
C ARG A 140 13.96 -10.74 -3.28
N MET A 141 13.70 -12.02 -3.46
CA MET A 141 14.59 -13.09 -3.08
C MET A 141 15.48 -13.45 -4.29
N PRO A 142 16.78 -13.16 -4.23
CA PRO A 142 17.68 -13.47 -5.33
C PRO A 142 17.85 -15.00 -5.42
N MET A 143 17.36 -15.59 -6.51
CA MET A 143 17.53 -16.99 -6.85
C MET A 143 18.18 -17.08 -8.24
N GLU A 144 18.99 -18.12 -8.48
CA GLU A 144 19.86 -18.17 -9.67
C GLU A 144 19.11 -18.13 -11.01
N SER A 145 17.93 -18.74 -11.11
CA SER A 145 17.18 -18.85 -12.38
C SER A 145 15.73 -18.37 -12.33
N SER A 146 15.20 -18.06 -11.14
CA SER A 146 13.79 -17.73 -10.95
C SER A 146 13.62 -16.89 -9.67
N PRO A 147 14.00 -15.60 -9.69
CA PRO A 147 13.86 -14.75 -8.51
C PRO A 147 12.39 -14.70 -8.08
N LEU A 148 12.16 -14.86 -6.78
CA LEU A 148 10.83 -14.68 -6.21
C LEU A 148 10.64 -13.24 -5.77
N GLU A 149 9.45 -12.72 -6.01
CA GLU A 149 9.02 -11.41 -5.58
C GLU A 149 7.85 -11.53 -4.59
N GLU A 150 7.89 -10.70 -3.55
CA GLU A 150 6.75 -10.40 -2.70
C GLU A 150 6.36 -8.94 -3.00
N VAL A 151 5.17 -8.74 -3.58
CA VAL A 151 4.67 -7.43 -3.99
C VAL A 151 3.47 -7.06 -3.12
N PHE A 152 3.46 -5.81 -2.68
CA PHE A 152 2.43 -5.22 -1.85
C PHE A 152 1.84 -4.01 -2.55
N LEU A 153 0.52 -4.00 -2.74
CA LEU A 153 -0.21 -2.75 -2.90
C LEU A 153 -0.80 -2.37 -1.55
N LEU A 154 -0.42 -1.21 -1.03
CA LEU A 154 -0.80 -0.73 0.29
C LEU A 154 -1.67 0.51 0.16
N VAL A 155 -2.72 0.58 0.98
CA VAL A 155 -3.35 1.86 1.32
C VAL A 155 -3.00 2.17 2.76
N ALA A 156 -2.32 3.29 2.98
CA ALA A 156 -1.85 3.71 4.29
C ALA A 156 -2.30 5.14 4.60
N ALA A 157 -2.55 5.41 5.88
CA ALA A 157 -2.94 6.74 6.36
C ALA A 157 -2.33 6.99 7.73
N PRO A 158 -2.41 8.23 8.26
CA PRO A 158 -2.20 8.48 9.68
C PRO A 158 -3.04 7.53 10.53
N GLY A 159 -2.48 7.10 11.66
CA GLY A 159 -3.18 6.24 12.60
C GLY A 159 -2.59 6.39 14.00
N GLU A 160 -2.85 5.41 14.85
CA GLU A 160 -2.29 5.36 16.20
C GLU A 160 -1.31 4.19 16.32
N ARG A 161 -0.13 4.46 16.90
CA ARG A 161 0.85 3.44 17.25
C ARG A 161 1.65 3.92 18.47
N PRO A 162 1.60 3.19 19.61
CA PRO A 162 2.29 3.60 20.83
C PRO A 162 3.77 3.89 20.59
N GLY A 163 4.26 5.02 21.12
CA GLY A 163 5.67 5.41 21.04
C GLY A 163 6.15 5.91 19.67
N ILE A 164 5.29 5.98 18.65
CA ILE A 164 5.65 6.53 17.33
C ILE A 164 4.92 7.84 17.08
N ARG A 165 5.68 8.90 16.83
CA ARG A 165 5.13 10.19 16.39
C ARG A 165 4.71 10.12 14.92
N ASP A 166 3.50 10.59 14.63
CA ASP A 166 2.90 10.66 13.29
C ASP A 166 2.99 9.31 12.52
N PRO A 167 2.49 8.19 13.08
CA PRO A 167 2.67 6.89 12.47
C PRO A 167 1.90 6.81 11.14
N LEU A 168 2.55 6.20 10.16
CA LEU A 168 1.88 5.73 8.95
C LEU A 168 1.47 4.27 9.21
N VAL A 169 0.21 3.94 9.01
CA VAL A 169 -0.33 2.61 9.27
C VAL A 169 -1.02 2.10 8.01
N ALA A 170 -0.76 0.85 7.64
CA ALA A 170 -1.51 0.19 6.58
C ALA A 170 -2.96 0.02 7.03
N GLN A 171 -3.90 0.54 6.24
CA GLN A 171 -5.34 0.36 6.42
C GLN A 171 -5.88 -0.73 5.49
N TRP A 172 -5.16 -1.05 4.42
CA TRP A 172 -5.43 -2.16 3.51
C TRP A 172 -4.16 -2.63 2.82
N VAL A 173 -4.08 -3.92 2.55
CA VAL A 173 -2.95 -4.58 1.90
C VAL A 173 -3.48 -5.63 0.93
N ALA A 174 -3.05 -5.56 -0.33
CA ALA A 174 -2.99 -6.71 -1.21
C ALA A 174 -1.55 -7.18 -1.30
N ARG A 175 -1.34 -8.47 -1.07
CA ARG A 175 -0.02 -9.11 -1.09
C ARG A 175 -0.03 -10.24 -2.11
N GLU A 176 0.96 -10.24 -2.99
CA GLU A 176 1.13 -11.25 -4.02
C GLU A 176 2.56 -11.79 -3.96
N VAL A 177 2.71 -13.10 -4.17
CA VAL A 177 4.02 -13.77 -4.17
C VAL A 177 4.14 -14.69 -5.38
N GLY A 178 5.17 -14.46 -6.19
CA GLY A 178 5.40 -15.24 -7.40
C GLY A 178 6.79 -15.02 -7.96
N THR A 179 7.08 -15.67 -9.08
CA THR A 179 8.16 -15.21 -9.96
C THR A 179 7.77 -13.89 -10.62
N GLU A 180 8.71 -13.22 -11.29
CA GLU A 180 8.43 -12.00 -12.06
C GLU A 180 7.30 -12.18 -13.08
N GLU A 181 7.18 -13.37 -13.68
CA GLU A 181 6.16 -13.69 -14.68
C GLU A 181 4.80 -14.07 -14.06
N GLU A 182 4.78 -14.46 -12.79
CA GLU A 182 3.58 -14.93 -12.09
C GLU A 182 2.94 -13.84 -11.21
N VAL A 183 3.73 -12.86 -10.75
CA VAL A 183 3.27 -11.90 -9.76
C VAL A 183 2.31 -10.88 -10.38
N VAL A 184 1.06 -10.91 -9.95
CA VAL A 184 0.04 -9.95 -10.40
C VAL A 184 0.29 -8.60 -9.73
N MET A 185 0.59 -7.58 -10.51
CA MET A 185 0.75 -6.22 -10.00
C MET A 185 -0.53 -5.42 -10.17
N ARG A 186 -0.99 -4.83 -9.05
CA ARG A 186 -2.07 -3.84 -9.07
C ARG A 186 -1.52 -2.44 -9.16
N GLU A 187 -2.13 -1.61 -10.01
CA GLU A 187 -1.77 -0.21 -10.21
C GLU A 187 -2.94 0.72 -9.89
N LEU A 188 -2.65 1.91 -9.38
CA LEU A 188 -3.66 2.94 -9.12
C LEU A 188 -3.95 3.72 -10.41
N LEU A 189 -5.17 3.61 -10.94
CA LEU A 189 -5.60 4.37 -12.11
C LEU A 189 -6.25 5.71 -11.77
N GLY A 190 -6.93 5.75 -10.63
CA GLY A 190 -7.77 6.88 -10.30
C GLY A 190 -8.27 6.84 -8.87
N ALA A 191 -8.72 8.01 -8.42
CA ALA A 191 -9.45 8.14 -7.19
C ALA A 191 -10.65 9.06 -7.41
N THR A 192 -11.79 8.70 -6.84
CA THR A 192 -13.00 9.49 -6.89
C THR A 192 -13.53 9.68 -5.47
N GLN A 193 -14.24 10.79 -5.27
CA GLN A 193 -14.95 11.08 -4.03
C GLN A 193 -16.39 11.43 -4.39
N ASP A 194 -17.32 10.70 -3.79
CA ASP A 194 -18.76 10.93 -3.93
C ASP A 194 -19.43 10.86 -2.55
N ALA A 195 -20.23 11.88 -2.22
CA ALA A 195 -20.87 12.03 -0.91
C ALA A 195 -19.93 11.75 0.30
N GLY A 196 -18.69 12.25 0.23
CA GLY A 196 -17.67 12.04 1.28
C GLY A 196 -16.98 10.67 1.27
N ARG A 197 -17.38 9.76 0.38
CA ARG A 197 -16.82 8.42 0.26
C ARG A 197 -15.70 8.40 -0.78
N LEU A 198 -14.48 8.13 -0.32
CA LEU A 198 -13.31 7.95 -1.16
C LEU A 198 -13.31 6.54 -1.77
N ALA A 199 -13.14 6.46 -3.08
CA ALA A 199 -12.92 5.23 -3.82
C ALA A 199 -11.64 5.32 -4.64
N LEU A 200 -10.90 4.22 -4.70
CA LEU A 200 -9.73 4.02 -5.54
C LEU A 200 -10.07 3.03 -6.64
N VAL A 201 -9.62 3.33 -7.85
CA VAL A 201 -9.75 2.44 -9.00
C VAL A 201 -8.39 1.82 -9.24
N LEU A 202 -8.32 0.51 -9.02
CA LEU A 202 -7.14 -0.29 -9.25
C LEU A 202 -7.31 -1.08 -10.55
N VAL A 203 -6.20 -1.42 -11.19
CA VAL A 203 -6.19 -2.34 -12.32
C VAL A 203 -5.05 -3.34 -12.16
N HIS A 204 -5.26 -4.54 -12.68
CA HIS A 204 -4.21 -5.54 -12.86
C HIS A 204 -4.51 -6.39 -14.08
N GLU A 205 -3.47 -7.00 -14.64
CA GLU A 205 -3.57 -7.90 -15.78
C GLU A 205 -3.92 -9.33 -15.33
N GLN A 206 -4.73 -10.01 -16.14
CA GLN A 206 -5.03 -11.44 -16.06
C GLN A 206 -5.00 -12.05 -17.46
N ALA A 207 -5.03 -13.39 -17.55
CA ALA A 207 -4.93 -14.11 -18.81
C ALA A 207 -6.03 -13.71 -19.83
N GLU A 208 -7.23 -13.35 -19.34
CA GLU A 208 -8.37 -12.94 -20.16
C GLU A 208 -8.44 -11.43 -20.45
N GLY A 209 -7.56 -10.61 -19.86
CA GLY A 209 -7.50 -9.16 -20.04
C GLY A 209 -7.32 -8.38 -18.75
N GLU A 210 -7.64 -7.09 -18.78
CA GLU A 210 -7.47 -6.20 -17.63
C GLU A 210 -8.68 -6.23 -16.70
N VAL A 211 -8.42 -6.49 -15.42
CA VAL A 211 -9.44 -6.46 -14.38
C VAL A 211 -9.27 -5.18 -13.57
N LEU A 212 -10.36 -4.45 -13.40
CA LEU A 212 -10.43 -3.31 -12.52
C LEU A 212 -11.06 -3.72 -11.18
N GLU A 213 -10.59 -3.12 -10.10
CA GLU A 213 -11.15 -3.23 -8.76
C GLU A 213 -11.55 -1.84 -8.26
N LEU A 214 -12.74 -1.72 -7.68
CA LEU A 214 -13.16 -0.52 -6.96
C LEU A 214 -12.95 -0.73 -5.47
N LEU A 215 -11.90 -0.12 -4.92
CA LEU A 215 -11.57 -0.18 -3.50
C LEU A 215 -12.17 1.04 -2.79
N VAL A 216 -13.13 0.82 -1.90
CA VAL A 216 -13.93 1.87 -1.27
C VAL A 216 -13.61 2.00 0.20
N ARG A 217 -13.41 3.23 0.68
CA ARG A 217 -13.28 3.54 2.09
C ARG A 217 -14.66 3.52 2.75
N ARG A 218 -14.85 2.62 3.71
CA ARG A 218 -16.05 2.52 4.55
C ARG A 218 -15.70 2.82 6.00
N ASP A 219 -16.71 2.90 6.86
CA ASP A 219 -16.55 3.23 8.29
C ASP A 219 -15.66 2.22 9.03
N ASP A 220 -15.68 0.95 8.61
CA ASP A 220 -14.91 -0.14 9.20
C ASP A 220 -13.63 -0.49 8.40
N GLY A 221 -13.21 0.41 7.50
CA GLY A 221 -11.99 0.28 6.72
C GLY A 221 -12.24 0.17 5.22
N TRP A 222 -11.20 -0.19 4.48
CA TRP A 222 -11.25 -0.33 3.03
C TRP A 222 -11.75 -1.70 2.61
N ARG A 223 -12.55 -1.74 1.54
CA ARG A 223 -13.05 -2.98 0.95
C ARG A 223 -13.09 -2.89 -0.56
N VAL A 224 -12.82 -4.01 -1.22
CA VAL A 224 -13.10 -4.16 -2.65
C VAL A 224 -14.61 -4.36 -2.77
N ASP A 225 -15.28 -3.37 -3.35
CA ASP A 225 -16.73 -3.34 -3.49
C ASP A 225 -17.19 -3.88 -4.84
N TRP A 226 -16.31 -3.85 -5.84
CA TRP A 226 -16.57 -4.33 -7.18
C TRP A 226 -15.27 -4.78 -7.84
N SER A 227 -15.37 -5.77 -8.73
CA SER A 227 -14.31 -6.19 -9.64
C SER A 227 -14.91 -6.58 -10.98
N GLY A 228 -14.27 -6.18 -12.08
CA GLY A 228 -14.68 -6.55 -13.42
C GLY A 228 -13.89 -5.84 -14.51
N MET A 229 -14.28 -6.08 -15.76
CA MET A 229 -13.66 -5.45 -16.93
C MET A 229 -14.41 -4.15 -17.29
N LEU A 230 -13.68 -3.16 -17.80
CA LEU A 230 -14.26 -1.97 -18.42
C LEU A 230 -14.01 -1.99 -19.94
N PRO A 231 -14.91 -1.37 -20.73
CA PRO A 231 -14.63 -1.17 -22.15
C PRO A 231 -13.39 -0.29 -22.35
N ARG A 232 -12.63 -0.56 -23.41
CA ARG A 232 -11.55 0.32 -23.86
C ARG A 232 -12.14 1.59 -24.49
N CYS A 233 -11.50 2.74 -24.25
CA CYS A 233 -11.95 3.99 -24.83
C CYS A 233 -11.83 3.97 -26.36
N GLY A 234 -12.90 4.34 -27.07
CA GLY A 234 -12.92 4.33 -28.53
C GLY A 234 -13.06 2.94 -29.16
N ALA A 235 -13.25 1.88 -28.36
CA ALA A 235 -13.77 0.62 -28.88
C ALA A 235 -15.20 0.83 -29.42
N PRO A 236 -15.55 0.28 -30.59
CA PRO A 236 -16.87 0.41 -31.18
C PRO A 236 -17.97 -0.26 -30.33
#